data_AF-A0A956ASZ9-F1
#
_entry.id   AF-A0A956ASZ9-F1
#
_cell.length_a   1.000
_cell.length_b   1.000
_cell.length_c   1.000
_cell.angle_alpha   90.00
_cell.angle_beta   90.00
_cell.angle_gamma   90.00
#
_symmetry.space_group_name_H-M   'P 1'
#
loop_
_entity.id
_entity.type
_entity.pdbx_description
1 polymer ?
#
loop_
_entity_poly.entity_id
_entity_poly.type
_entity_poly.pdbx_seq_one_letter_code
_entity_poly.pdbx_strand_id
1 'polypeptide(L)'
;MHDWGVPLAIALFALDAYAVLRAILRKSGVSATLAWLLAIIAFPIVGAIGYLLLAGPSIKRATRRNRPTARGAFRRSQAPDPNARGSAGPIDATLALAAQITGLPPTAGNAAEPLTSRDRAYEKIEAAVRAARTRIWAEYYIINNDITGRRFLDLLAEKARAGVEVKLLYDAVGSLRVDERLLRAIGAAGGKTAAFLPVNPFRRRWATHLRNHRKLVIVDDEIGFTGGMNVGDEYTSIGRRSDGLHFHDSHVALRGPAVADLAEIFCEDWQYAAEETLKPIEPPAPVGKCTVAIVPSGPDQVHNAHALIYFTAVATARRRVWLASPYFVPDPPMVQALISAALRGVDVRLLMPAHNDLRIVGWAARSYYAELIRGGVRIFEYQPAMLHAKRMVVDQRWSIVGSANVDIRSFRLNFEVGALIFDGEFAAG
;
A
#
# COMPACT_ATOMS: atom_id res chain seq x y z
N MET A 1 26.92 -20.51 50.07
CA MET A 1 26.00 -19.88 49.11
C MET A 1 26.83 -19.40 47.93
N HIS A 2 26.66 -19.97 46.74
CA HIS A 2 27.42 -19.50 45.57
C HIS A 2 26.97 -18.07 45.21
N ASP A 3 27.94 -17.16 45.08
CA ASP A 3 27.70 -15.79 44.66
C ASP A 3 27.41 -15.75 43.16
N TRP A 4 26.12 -15.83 42.83
CA TRP A 4 25.61 -15.74 41.46
C TRP A 4 25.57 -14.30 40.93
N GLY A 5 25.93 -13.29 41.73
CA GLY A 5 25.84 -11.88 41.36
C GLY A 5 26.74 -11.51 40.20
N VAL A 6 28.01 -11.93 40.25
CA VAL A 6 29.00 -11.63 39.19
C VAL A 6 28.68 -12.36 37.87
N PRO A 7 28.40 -13.68 37.86
CA PRO A 7 27.99 -14.36 36.64
C PRO A 7 26.70 -13.79 36.01
N LEU A 8 25.73 -13.39 36.84
CA LEU A 8 24.48 -12.79 36.37
C LEU A 8 24.73 -11.42 35.73
N ALA A 9 25.53 -10.56 36.36
CA ALA A 9 25.88 -9.25 35.81
C ALA A 9 26.60 -9.38 34.45
N ILE A 10 27.53 -10.34 34.32
CA ILE A 10 28.23 -10.63 33.06
C ILE A 10 27.24 -11.09 31.99
N ALA A 11 26.30 -11.97 32.33
CA ALA A 11 25.30 -12.47 31.38
C ALA A 11 24.37 -11.35 30.89
N LEU A 12 23.95 -10.44 31.76
CA LEU A 12 23.09 -9.30 31.42
C LEU A 12 23.82 -8.30 30.52
N PHE A 13 25.10 -8.00 30.82
CA PHE A 13 25.91 -7.16 29.96
C PHE A 13 26.16 -7.79 28.58
N ALA A 14 26.42 -9.10 28.54
CA ALA A 14 26.58 -9.83 27.29
C ALA A 14 25.29 -9.82 26.44
N LEU A 15 24.11 -9.86 27.07
CA LEU A 15 22.83 -9.72 26.39
C LEU A 15 22.67 -8.35 25.72
N ASP A 16 23.00 -7.27 26.43
CA ASP A 16 22.95 -5.91 25.90
C ASP A 16 23.96 -5.71 24.76
N ALA A 17 25.20 -6.16 24.94
CA ALA A 17 26.24 -6.11 23.91
C ALA A 17 25.83 -6.90 22.66
N TYR A 18 25.25 -8.08 22.84
CA TYR A 18 24.69 -8.87 21.74
C TYR A 18 23.54 -8.14 21.03
N ALA A 19 22.62 -7.53 21.77
CA ALA A 19 21.50 -6.78 21.21
C ALA A 19 22.00 -5.56 20.40
N VAL A 20 22.98 -4.81 20.90
CA VAL A 20 23.65 -3.69 20.21
C VAL A 20 24.33 -4.15 18.93
N LEU A 21 25.19 -5.19 19.02
CA LEU A 21 25.89 -5.74 17.87
C LEU A 21 24.88 -6.20 16.81
N ARG A 22 23.84 -6.91 17.22
CA ARG A 22 22.78 -7.36 16.33
C ARG A 22 22.03 -6.18 15.71
N ALA A 23 21.75 -5.10 16.44
CA ALA A 23 21.07 -3.90 15.94
C ALA A 23 21.89 -3.17 14.86
N ILE A 24 23.20 -3.12 15.02
CA ILE A 24 24.13 -2.56 14.02
C ILE A 24 24.19 -3.46 12.78
N LEU A 25 24.33 -4.78 12.98
CA LEU A 25 24.46 -5.74 11.87
C LEU A 25 23.16 -5.93 11.06
N ARG A 26 21.99 -5.62 11.63
CA ARG A 26 20.67 -5.90 11.01
C ARG A 26 20.32 -5.01 9.81
N LYS A 27 21.11 -3.96 9.52
CA LYS A 27 20.86 -3.01 8.39
C LYS A 27 19.41 -2.47 8.35
N SER A 28 18.80 -2.22 9.51
CA SER A 28 17.38 -1.80 9.64
C SER A 28 17.12 -0.32 9.25
N GLY A 29 18.14 0.40 8.77
CA GLY A 29 18.13 1.84 8.57
C GLY A 29 18.69 2.60 9.78
N VAL A 30 19.40 3.70 9.53
CA VAL A 30 20.16 4.45 10.54
C VAL A 30 19.28 4.89 11.71
N SER A 31 18.12 5.50 11.45
CA SER A 31 17.23 5.98 12.51
C SER A 31 16.65 4.87 13.39
N ALA A 32 16.29 3.73 12.80
CA ALA A 32 15.77 2.58 13.55
C ALA A 32 16.87 1.93 14.40
N THR A 33 18.08 1.81 13.86
CA THR A 33 19.24 1.35 14.63
C THR A 33 19.54 2.31 15.78
N LEU A 34 19.59 3.63 15.54
CA LEU A 34 19.82 4.62 16.59
C LEU A 34 18.74 4.59 17.68
N ALA A 35 17.46 4.49 17.32
CA ALA A 35 16.37 4.41 18.29
C ALA A 35 16.52 3.18 19.22
N TRP A 36 16.87 2.02 18.66
CA TRP A 36 17.11 0.82 19.46
C TRP A 36 18.39 0.92 20.30
N LEU A 37 19.46 1.50 19.76
CA LEU A 37 20.67 1.75 20.54
C LEU A 37 20.39 2.67 21.73
N LEU A 38 19.67 3.78 21.52
CA LEU A 38 19.25 4.68 22.59
C LEU A 38 18.37 3.97 23.62
N ALA A 39 17.42 3.13 23.19
CA ALA A 39 16.56 2.37 24.09
C ALA A 39 17.35 1.35 24.93
N ILE A 40 18.31 0.64 24.33
CA ILE A 40 19.16 -0.32 25.04
C ILE A 40 20.10 0.40 26.02
N ILE A 41 20.67 1.54 25.62
CA ILE A 41 21.57 2.34 26.48
C ILE A 41 20.80 2.97 27.65
N ALA A 42 19.62 3.55 27.39
CA ALA A 42 18.81 4.20 28.41
C ALA A 42 18.16 3.21 29.38
N PHE A 43 17.80 2.02 28.90
CA PHE A 43 17.18 0.97 29.69
C PHE A 43 17.87 -0.38 29.44
N PRO A 44 19.04 -0.63 30.04
CA PRO A 44 19.76 -1.91 29.92
C PRO A 44 18.85 -3.09 30.27
N ILE A 45 19.06 -4.24 29.62
CA ILE A 45 18.27 -5.47 29.76
C ILE A 45 16.85 -5.33 29.19
N VAL A 46 16.05 -4.37 29.66
CA VAL A 46 14.67 -4.13 29.20
C VAL A 46 14.66 -3.72 27.73
N GLY A 47 15.54 -2.79 27.34
CA GLY A 47 15.73 -2.36 25.97
C GLY A 47 16.26 -3.49 25.08
N ALA A 48 17.16 -4.35 25.59
CA ALA A 48 17.65 -5.51 24.85
C ALA A 48 16.58 -6.58 24.66
N ILE A 49 15.82 -6.94 25.70
CA ILE A 49 14.68 -7.86 25.60
C ILE A 49 13.63 -7.27 24.65
N GLY A 50 13.29 -6.00 24.80
CA GLY A 50 12.40 -5.27 23.90
C GLY A 50 12.89 -5.33 22.45
N TYR A 51 14.17 -5.10 22.19
CA TYR A 51 14.76 -5.23 20.86
C TYR A 51 14.63 -6.65 20.31
N LEU A 52 15.03 -7.66 21.10
CA LEU A 52 15.04 -9.05 20.64
C LEU A 52 13.63 -9.58 20.36
N LEU A 53 12.62 -9.12 21.10
CA LEU A 53 11.22 -9.49 20.92
C LEU A 53 10.53 -8.66 19.81
N LEU A 54 10.71 -7.34 19.81
CA LEU A 54 9.91 -6.40 19.02
C LEU A 54 10.59 -5.95 17.72
N ALA A 55 11.92 -5.97 17.63
CA ALA A 55 12.58 -5.76 16.35
C ALA A 55 12.24 -6.87 15.33
N GLY A 56 11.55 -7.93 15.77
CA GLY A 56 10.79 -8.87 14.96
C GLY A 56 11.64 -9.88 14.17
N PRO A 57 11.03 -10.90 13.54
CA PRO A 57 11.71 -11.78 12.60
C PRO A 57 12.24 -11.00 11.39
N SER A 58 13.26 -11.53 10.70
CA SER A 58 13.70 -10.88 9.46
C SER A 58 12.56 -10.88 8.45
N ILE A 59 12.38 -9.77 7.73
CA ILE A 59 11.42 -9.62 6.65
C ILE A 59 11.45 -10.85 5.72
N LYS A 60 12.66 -11.32 5.36
CA LYS A 60 12.90 -12.53 4.57
C LYS A 60 12.22 -13.79 5.10
N ARG A 61 12.07 -13.97 6.41
CA ARG A 61 11.34 -15.11 7.00
C ARG A 61 9.84 -14.94 6.89
N ALA A 62 9.33 -13.73 7.16
CA ALA A 62 7.90 -13.42 7.07
C ALA A 62 7.39 -13.50 5.64
N THR A 63 8.21 -13.11 4.66
CA THR A 63 7.84 -13.06 3.23
C THR A 63 8.32 -14.24 2.41
N ARG A 64 9.00 -15.23 3.00
CA ARG A 64 9.65 -16.36 2.29
C ARG A 64 8.75 -17.12 1.32
N ARG A 65 7.44 -17.14 1.59
CA ARG A 65 6.42 -17.85 0.79
C ARG A 65 5.60 -16.93 -0.10
N ASN A 66 5.82 -15.61 -0.07
CA ASN A 66 5.23 -14.71 -1.04
C ASN A 66 6.01 -14.88 -2.34
N ARG A 67 5.56 -15.82 -3.17
CA ARG A 67 6.18 -16.14 -4.46
C ARG A 67 5.23 -15.68 -5.56
N PRO A 68 5.76 -15.13 -6.65
CA PRO A 68 4.93 -14.85 -7.81
C PRO A 68 4.23 -16.12 -8.29
N THR A 69 3.04 -15.95 -8.84
CA THR A 69 2.36 -17.04 -9.55
C THR A 69 3.22 -17.51 -10.74
N ALA A 70 2.94 -18.68 -11.32
CA ALA A 70 3.67 -19.15 -12.50
C ALA A 70 3.59 -18.14 -13.66
N ARG A 71 2.43 -17.52 -13.85
CA ARG A 71 2.22 -16.45 -14.84
C ARG A 71 2.98 -15.18 -14.47
N GLY A 72 3.00 -14.81 -13.20
CA GLY A 72 3.72 -13.62 -12.71
C GLY A 72 5.22 -13.79 -12.85
N ALA A 73 5.73 -14.98 -12.55
CA ALA A 73 7.13 -15.34 -12.78
C ALA A 73 7.48 -15.30 -14.28
N PHE A 74 6.60 -15.83 -15.14
CA PHE A 74 6.80 -15.79 -16.59
C PHE A 74 6.79 -14.36 -17.14
N ARG A 75 5.82 -13.52 -16.76
CA ARG A 75 5.77 -12.11 -17.19
C ARG A 75 6.95 -11.30 -16.66
N ARG A 76 7.36 -11.53 -15.41
CA ARG A 76 8.59 -10.94 -14.85
C ARG A 76 9.84 -11.37 -15.65
N SER A 77 9.88 -12.60 -16.15
CA SER A 77 10.98 -13.08 -17.00
C SER A 77 10.95 -12.52 -18.43
N GLN A 78 9.80 -12.03 -18.88
CA GLN A 78 9.62 -11.35 -20.17
C GLN A 78 9.56 -9.83 -20.03
N ALA A 79 9.99 -9.26 -18.90
CA ALA A 79 10.08 -7.82 -18.75
C ALA A 79 10.92 -7.23 -19.91
N PRO A 80 10.48 -6.12 -20.54
CA PRO A 80 11.21 -5.55 -21.66
C PRO A 80 12.65 -5.26 -21.28
N ASP A 81 13.63 -5.71 -22.08
CA ASP A 81 15.02 -5.34 -21.86
C ASP A 81 15.16 -3.82 -22.05
N PRO A 82 15.54 -3.05 -21.01
CA PRO A 82 15.69 -1.60 -21.10
C PRO A 82 16.78 -1.19 -22.10
N ASN A 83 17.68 -2.11 -22.50
CA ASN A 83 18.71 -1.90 -23.51
C ASN A 83 18.32 -2.45 -24.89
N ALA A 84 17.17 -3.11 -25.04
CA ALA A 84 16.70 -3.56 -26.34
C ALA A 84 16.35 -2.33 -27.19
N ARG A 85 17.20 -2.06 -28.18
CA ARG A 85 16.98 -1.05 -29.21
C ARG A 85 15.89 -1.54 -30.17
N GLY A 86 14.62 -1.45 -29.78
CA GLY A 86 13.49 -1.99 -30.53
C GLY A 86 12.21 -1.15 -30.42
N SER A 87 11.94 -0.41 -31.50
CA SER A 87 10.65 0.00 -32.10
C SER A 87 9.47 0.60 -31.29
N ALA A 88 9.51 0.74 -29.97
CA ALA A 88 8.55 1.58 -29.27
C ALA A 88 9.08 3.02 -29.19
N GLY A 89 8.26 4.03 -29.53
CA GLY A 89 8.61 5.45 -29.28
C GLY A 89 9.02 5.68 -27.82
N PRO A 90 9.60 6.84 -27.45
CA PRO A 90 10.21 7.04 -26.14
C PRO A 90 9.21 6.71 -25.01
N ILE A 91 9.34 5.50 -24.45
CA ILE A 91 8.58 5.05 -23.28
C ILE A 91 8.98 5.98 -22.15
N ASP A 92 7.99 6.53 -21.45
CA ASP A 92 8.26 7.37 -20.29
C ASP A 92 9.13 6.58 -19.30
N ALA A 93 10.21 7.19 -18.81
CA ALA A 93 11.17 6.52 -17.93
C ALA A 93 10.47 5.89 -16.70
N THR A 94 9.34 6.48 -16.27
CA THR A 94 8.53 5.97 -15.16
C THR A 94 7.82 4.66 -15.52
N LEU A 95 7.30 4.51 -16.74
CA LEU A 95 6.69 3.26 -17.21
C LEU A 95 7.74 2.16 -17.38
N ALA A 96 8.89 2.49 -17.96
CA ALA A 96 9.99 1.55 -18.12
C ALA A 96 10.48 1.04 -16.76
N LEU A 97 10.64 1.96 -15.79
CA LEU A 97 10.98 1.61 -14.42
C LEU A 97 9.90 0.73 -13.78
N ALA A 98 8.62 1.10 -13.91
CA ALA A 98 7.51 0.31 -13.36
C ALA A 98 7.51 -1.12 -13.91
N ALA A 99 7.67 -1.27 -15.23
CA ALA A 99 7.80 -2.58 -15.87
C ALA A 99 8.96 -3.37 -15.28
N GLN A 100 10.13 -2.76 -15.15
CA GLN A 100 11.36 -3.44 -14.73
C GLN A 100 11.34 -3.84 -13.26
N ILE A 101 10.85 -2.96 -12.37
CA ILE A 101 10.89 -3.21 -10.93
C ILE A 101 9.79 -4.16 -10.45
N THR A 102 8.62 -4.12 -11.10
CA THR A 102 7.47 -4.97 -10.74
C THR A 102 7.46 -6.27 -11.54
N GLY A 103 8.05 -6.25 -12.74
CA GLY A 103 7.88 -7.25 -13.80
C GLY A 103 6.42 -7.45 -14.22
N LEU A 104 5.57 -6.44 -13.98
CA LEU A 104 4.24 -6.29 -14.56
C LEU A 104 4.35 -5.21 -15.65
N PRO A 105 4.39 -5.59 -16.94
CA PRO A 105 4.53 -4.62 -18.01
C PRO A 105 3.28 -3.75 -18.13
N PRO A 106 3.42 -2.44 -18.47
CA PRO A 106 2.30 -1.56 -18.72
C PRO A 106 1.38 -2.15 -19.80
N THR A 107 0.08 -2.05 -19.58
CA THR A 107 -0.92 -2.50 -20.54
C THR A 107 -1.61 -1.31 -21.20
N ALA A 108 -1.81 -1.37 -22.51
CA ALA A 108 -2.59 -0.39 -23.26
C ALA A 108 -4.06 -0.83 -23.34
N GLY A 109 -4.94 0.08 -23.79
CA GLY A 109 -6.34 -0.27 -24.07
C GLY A 109 -7.24 -0.25 -22.83
N ASN A 110 -6.83 0.41 -21.75
CA ASN A 110 -7.59 0.46 -20.51
C ASN A 110 -8.52 1.67 -20.45
N ALA A 111 -9.60 1.55 -19.70
CA ALA A 111 -10.42 2.68 -19.25
C ALA A 111 -10.20 2.88 -17.75
N ALA A 112 -9.92 4.12 -17.35
CA ALA A 112 -9.72 4.51 -15.96
C ALA A 112 -10.70 5.62 -15.58
N GLU A 113 -11.53 5.36 -14.57
CA GLU A 113 -12.49 6.32 -14.04
C GLU A 113 -12.01 6.79 -12.66
N PRO A 114 -11.69 8.09 -12.49
CA PRO A 114 -11.27 8.61 -11.19
C PRO A 114 -12.47 8.70 -10.25
N LEU A 115 -12.34 8.11 -9.07
CA LEU A 115 -13.35 8.11 -8.01
C LEU A 115 -12.87 9.00 -6.87
N THR A 116 -13.05 10.32 -7.01
CA THR A 116 -12.57 11.33 -6.05
C THR A 116 -13.63 11.75 -5.02
N SER A 117 -14.89 11.38 -5.25
CA SER A 117 -15.97 11.53 -4.29
C SER A 117 -16.13 10.22 -3.51
N ARG A 118 -16.14 10.35 -2.19
CA ARG A 118 -16.19 9.23 -1.25
C ARG A 118 -17.45 8.38 -1.43
N ASP A 119 -18.61 9.02 -1.54
CA ASP A 119 -19.90 8.32 -1.71
C ASP A 119 -19.99 7.67 -3.09
N ARG A 120 -19.58 8.40 -4.14
CA ARG A 120 -19.54 7.88 -5.52
C ARG A 120 -18.66 6.64 -5.64
N ALA A 121 -17.52 6.61 -4.94
CA ALA A 121 -16.62 5.46 -4.97
C ALA A 121 -17.28 4.22 -4.37
N TYR A 122 -17.92 4.36 -3.20
CA TYR A 122 -18.65 3.27 -2.56
C TYR A 122 -19.85 2.81 -3.37
N GLU A 123 -20.67 3.74 -3.86
CA GLU A 123 -21.81 3.45 -4.71
C GLU A 123 -21.38 2.63 -5.93
N LYS A 124 -20.26 3.00 -6.57
CA LYS A 124 -19.74 2.29 -7.74
C LYS A 124 -19.25 0.88 -7.39
N ILE A 125 -18.51 0.73 -6.28
CA ILE A 125 -18.02 -0.57 -5.82
C ILE A 125 -19.20 -1.48 -5.46
N GLU A 126 -20.16 -0.99 -4.66
CA GLU A 126 -21.34 -1.76 -4.27
C GLU A 126 -22.22 -2.11 -5.46
N ALA A 127 -22.39 -1.20 -6.42
CA ALA A 127 -23.13 -1.48 -7.65
C ALA A 127 -22.45 -2.59 -8.47
N ALA A 128 -21.11 -2.56 -8.59
CA ALA A 128 -20.36 -3.62 -9.26
C ALA A 128 -20.52 -4.97 -8.54
N VAL A 129 -20.32 -4.99 -7.21
CA VAL A 129 -20.48 -6.20 -6.40
C VAL A 129 -21.92 -6.73 -6.50
N ARG A 130 -22.94 -5.86 -6.47
CA ARG A 130 -24.35 -6.24 -6.64
C ARG A 130 -24.67 -6.74 -8.05
N ALA A 131 -23.96 -6.28 -9.07
CA ALA A 131 -24.12 -6.77 -10.43
C ALA A 131 -23.37 -8.09 -10.70
N ALA A 132 -22.45 -8.48 -9.81
CA ALA A 132 -21.58 -9.64 -9.99
C ALA A 132 -22.35 -10.93 -10.27
N ARG A 133 -21.83 -11.72 -11.22
CA ARG A 133 -22.44 -12.98 -11.71
C ARG A 133 -21.54 -14.20 -11.57
N THR A 134 -20.22 -14.01 -11.59
CA THR A 134 -19.24 -15.10 -11.64
C THR A 134 -18.31 -15.09 -10.44
N ARG A 135 -17.68 -13.95 -10.12
CA ARG A 135 -16.78 -13.87 -8.96
C ARG A 135 -16.58 -12.45 -8.42
N ILE A 136 -16.24 -12.39 -7.14
CA ILE A 136 -15.81 -11.21 -6.40
C ILE A 136 -14.58 -11.56 -5.59
N TRP A 137 -13.46 -10.93 -5.89
CA TRP A 137 -12.22 -11.01 -5.10
C TRP A 137 -11.97 -9.65 -4.47
N ALA A 138 -11.96 -9.59 -3.14
CA ALA A 138 -11.83 -8.35 -2.40
C ALA A 138 -10.71 -8.45 -1.35
N GLU A 139 -9.94 -7.38 -1.23
CA GLU A 139 -8.82 -7.27 -0.31
C GLU A 139 -8.80 -5.90 0.35
N TYR A 140 -8.72 -5.87 1.69
CA TYR A 140 -8.70 -4.63 2.45
C TYR A 140 -7.79 -4.69 3.67
N TYR A 141 -7.12 -3.57 3.96
CA TYR A 141 -6.38 -3.39 5.21
C TYR A 141 -7.33 -3.30 6.42
N ILE A 142 -8.31 -2.40 6.37
CA ILE A 142 -9.30 -2.20 7.42
C ILE A 142 -10.69 -2.54 6.88
N ILE A 143 -11.40 -3.38 7.63
CA ILE A 143 -12.84 -3.55 7.56
C ILE A 143 -13.38 -3.27 8.96
N ASN A 144 -14.06 -2.13 9.11
CA ASN A 144 -14.67 -1.74 10.37
C ASN A 144 -15.95 -2.55 10.64
N ASN A 145 -16.33 -2.62 11.91
CA ASN A 145 -17.60 -3.19 12.33
C ASN A 145 -18.62 -2.07 12.57
N ASP A 146 -18.95 -1.39 11.50
CA ASP A 146 -19.86 -0.26 11.43
C ASP A 146 -20.91 -0.47 10.33
N ILE A 147 -21.71 0.54 9.99
CA ILE A 147 -22.83 0.38 9.03
C ILE A 147 -22.30 -0.05 7.67
N THR A 148 -21.25 0.62 7.18
CA THR A 148 -20.62 0.39 5.89
C THR A 148 -19.93 -0.98 5.84
N GLY A 149 -19.17 -1.33 6.87
CA GLY A 149 -18.51 -2.63 6.96
C GLY A 149 -19.48 -3.80 7.02
N ARG A 150 -20.53 -3.70 7.84
CA ARG A 150 -21.58 -4.72 7.91
C ARG A 150 -22.29 -4.87 6.57
N ARG A 151 -22.71 -3.76 5.95
CA ARG A 151 -23.37 -3.75 4.64
C ARG A 151 -22.52 -4.40 3.55
N PHE A 152 -21.22 -4.09 3.52
CA PHE A 152 -20.30 -4.68 2.55
C PHE A 152 -20.15 -6.20 2.74
N LEU A 153 -19.92 -6.66 3.98
CA LEU A 153 -19.80 -8.10 4.27
C LEU A 153 -21.11 -8.87 4.02
N ASP A 154 -22.26 -8.28 4.35
CA ASP A 154 -23.57 -8.87 4.07
C ASP A 154 -23.82 -9.02 2.57
N LEU A 155 -23.45 -8.01 1.76
CA LEU A 155 -23.53 -8.07 0.31
C LEU A 155 -22.63 -9.17 -0.27
N LEU A 156 -21.42 -9.34 0.26
CA LEU A 156 -20.55 -10.46 -0.12
C LEU A 156 -21.18 -11.82 0.24
N ALA A 157 -21.77 -11.95 1.43
CA ALA A 157 -22.46 -13.18 1.82
C ALA A 157 -23.70 -13.46 0.96
N GLU A 158 -24.47 -12.42 0.59
CA GLU A 158 -25.59 -12.53 -0.36
C GLU A 158 -25.14 -13.07 -1.71
N LYS A 159 -24.03 -12.55 -2.23
CA LYS A 159 -23.47 -13.00 -3.51
C LYS A 159 -22.93 -14.41 -3.48
N ALA A 160 -22.28 -14.79 -2.39
CA ALA A 160 -21.88 -16.18 -2.16
C ALA A 160 -23.10 -17.13 -2.17
N ARG A 161 -24.20 -16.77 -1.47
CA ARG A 161 -25.46 -17.57 -1.48
C ARG A 161 -26.07 -17.68 -2.87
N ALA A 162 -25.91 -16.66 -3.70
CA ALA A 162 -26.36 -16.66 -5.09
C ALA A 162 -25.45 -17.47 -6.04
N GLY A 163 -24.41 -18.14 -5.52
CA GLY A 163 -23.49 -18.98 -6.29
C GLY A 163 -22.32 -18.23 -6.94
N VAL A 164 -22.14 -16.93 -6.65
CA VAL A 164 -20.97 -16.17 -7.10
C VAL A 164 -19.75 -16.60 -6.28
N GLU A 165 -18.60 -16.84 -6.92
CA GLU A 165 -17.37 -17.12 -6.18
C GLU A 165 -16.93 -15.89 -5.39
N VAL A 166 -16.96 -15.95 -4.06
CA VAL A 166 -16.54 -14.84 -3.20
C VAL A 166 -15.28 -15.21 -2.44
N LYS A 167 -14.22 -14.41 -2.59
CA LYS A 167 -12.97 -14.50 -1.83
C LYS A 167 -12.64 -13.16 -1.19
N LEU A 168 -12.60 -13.12 0.15
CA LEU A 168 -12.28 -11.93 0.92
C LEU A 168 -10.96 -12.12 1.67
N LEU A 169 -9.97 -11.28 1.36
CA LEU A 169 -8.72 -11.18 2.10
C LEU A 169 -8.74 -9.92 2.97
N TYR A 170 -8.29 -10.03 4.22
CA TYR A 170 -8.19 -8.87 5.11
C TYR A 170 -6.91 -8.90 5.95
N ASP A 171 -6.35 -7.74 6.28
CA ASP A 171 -5.21 -7.69 7.21
C ASP A 171 -5.67 -7.95 8.64
N ALA A 172 -5.00 -8.88 9.33
CA ALA A 172 -5.40 -9.33 10.66
C ALA A 172 -5.29 -8.24 11.74
N VAL A 173 -4.39 -7.26 11.59
CA VAL A 173 -4.22 -6.17 12.56
C VAL A 173 -5.05 -4.95 12.19
N GLY A 174 -5.09 -4.59 10.90
CA GLY A 174 -5.93 -3.50 10.43
C GLY A 174 -7.41 -3.78 10.71
N SER A 175 -7.84 -5.03 10.55
CA SER A 175 -9.23 -5.44 10.75
C SER A 175 -9.51 -6.11 12.09
N LEU A 176 -8.78 -5.78 13.16
CA LEU A 176 -9.02 -6.36 14.52
C LEU A 176 -10.44 -6.18 15.04
N ARG A 177 -11.16 -5.17 14.54
CA ARG A 177 -12.53 -4.85 14.95
C ARG A 177 -13.60 -5.51 14.09
N VAL A 178 -13.23 -6.21 13.01
CA VAL A 178 -14.18 -6.83 12.08
C VAL A 178 -15.10 -7.81 12.80
N ASP A 179 -16.37 -7.87 12.40
CA ASP A 179 -17.33 -8.80 13.00
C ASP A 179 -17.05 -10.23 12.49
N GLU A 180 -16.44 -11.07 13.32
CA GLU A 180 -16.16 -12.46 12.95
C GLU A 180 -17.41 -13.25 12.60
N ARG A 181 -18.59 -12.88 13.13
CA ARG A 181 -19.84 -13.56 12.79
C ARG A 181 -20.18 -13.33 11.31
N LEU A 182 -19.93 -12.13 10.80
CA LEU A 182 -20.15 -11.80 9.39
C LEU A 182 -19.11 -12.47 8.48
N LEU A 183 -17.85 -12.56 8.90
CA LEU A 183 -16.85 -13.36 8.17
C LEU A 183 -17.26 -14.83 8.08
N ARG A 184 -17.74 -15.42 9.19
CA ARG A 184 -18.28 -16.80 9.19
C ARG A 184 -19.55 -16.93 8.34
N ALA A 185 -20.39 -15.90 8.26
CA ALA A 185 -21.58 -15.90 7.43
C ALA A 185 -21.23 -15.96 5.92
N ILE A 186 -20.15 -15.29 5.49
CA ILE A 186 -19.61 -15.44 4.13
C ILE A 186 -19.18 -16.89 3.88
N GLY A 187 -18.48 -17.50 4.84
CA GLY A 187 -18.08 -18.91 4.77
C GLY A 187 -19.27 -19.87 4.67
N ALA A 188 -20.29 -19.68 5.52
CA ALA A 188 -21.51 -20.48 5.52
C ALA A 188 -22.33 -20.31 4.23
N ALA A 189 -22.19 -19.16 3.55
CA ALA A 189 -22.79 -18.87 2.27
C ALA A 189 -22.04 -19.48 1.06
N GLY A 190 -20.91 -20.18 1.29
CA GLY A 190 -20.09 -20.77 0.24
C GLY A 190 -18.91 -19.89 -0.22
N GLY A 191 -18.74 -18.70 0.35
CA GLY A 191 -17.57 -17.85 0.13
C GLY A 191 -16.36 -18.32 0.94
N LYS A 192 -15.21 -17.70 0.70
CA LYS A 192 -13.97 -17.95 1.45
C LYS A 192 -13.42 -16.64 2.01
N THR A 193 -12.91 -16.69 3.24
CA THR A 193 -12.24 -15.54 3.87
C THR A 193 -10.85 -15.94 4.37
N ALA A 194 -9.85 -15.09 4.22
CA ALA A 194 -8.50 -15.32 4.72
C ALA A 194 -7.94 -14.09 5.44
N ALA A 195 -7.16 -14.32 6.49
CA ALA A 195 -6.48 -13.27 7.23
C ALA A 195 -5.00 -13.20 6.81
N PHE A 196 -4.55 -12.01 6.39
CA PHE A 196 -3.14 -11.76 6.05
C PHE A 196 -2.33 -11.46 7.31
N LEU A 197 -1.15 -12.09 7.44
CA LEU A 197 -0.21 -11.94 8.58
C LEU A 197 -0.90 -11.98 9.97
N PRO A 198 -1.59 -13.08 10.33
CA PRO A 198 -2.25 -13.21 11.63
C PRO A 198 -1.24 -13.11 12.79
N VAL A 199 -1.61 -12.37 13.83
CA VAL A 199 -0.78 -12.19 15.04
C VAL A 199 -0.88 -13.43 15.91
N ASN A 200 -0.06 -14.44 15.62
CA ASN A 200 0.06 -15.62 16.44
C ASN A 200 1.55 -15.97 16.65
N PRO A 201 2.08 -15.85 17.88
CA PRO A 201 3.50 -16.10 18.16
C PRO A 201 3.90 -17.57 17.95
N PHE A 202 2.94 -18.50 17.94
CA PHE A 202 3.14 -19.92 17.66
C PHE A 202 3.07 -20.26 16.16
N ARG A 203 2.66 -19.30 15.30
CA ARG A 203 2.70 -19.47 13.84
C ARG A 203 4.01 -18.96 13.25
N ARG A 204 4.53 -19.68 12.27
CA ARG A 204 5.82 -19.41 11.59
C ARG A 204 5.89 -18.05 10.84
N ARG A 205 4.78 -17.33 10.71
CA ARG A 205 4.59 -16.09 9.90
C ARG A 205 4.34 -14.82 10.75
N TRP A 206 4.76 -14.80 12.01
CA TRP A 206 4.52 -13.66 12.90
C TRP A 206 5.33 -12.41 12.49
N ALA A 207 4.64 -11.33 12.18
CA ALA A 207 5.22 -9.99 12.08
C ALA A 207 4.15 -8.98 12.47
N THR A 208 4.38 -8.18 13.51
CA THR A 208 3.45 -7.11 13.94
C THR A 208 3.60 -5.85 13.08
N HIS A 209 4.83 -5.57 12.65
CA HIS A 209 5.23 -4.34 11.97
C HIS A 209 4.93 -4.33 10.46
N LEU A 210 4.85 -5.50 9.82
CA LEU A 210 4.48 -5.66 8.41
C LEU A 210 2.96 -5.79 8.28
N ARG A 211 2.37 -5.09 7.32
CA ARG A 211 0.92 -5.06 7.12
C ARG A 211 0.57 -5.08 5.63
N ASN A 212 -0.53 -5.75 5.30
CA ASN A 212 -1.10 -5.60 3.97
C ASN A 212 -1.96 -4.34 3.93
N HIS A 213 -1.48 -3.31 3.25
CA HIS A 213 -2.12 -2.01 3.18
C HIS A 213 -2.86 -1.80 1.84
N ARG A 214 -3.04 -2.85 1.03
CA ARG A 214 -3.73 -2.79 -0.26
C ARG A 214 -5.24 -2.71 -0.08
N LYS A 215 -5.90 -2.13 -1.08
CA LYS A 215 -7.35 -2.09 -1.24
C LYS A 215 -7.66 -2.42 -2.68
N LEU A 216 -8.27 -3.58 -2.89
CA LEU A 216 -8.52 -4.17 -4.20
C LEU A 216 -9.90 -4.79 -4.21
N VAL A 217 -10.66 -4.55 -5.28
CA VAL A 217 -11.89 -5.32 -5.58
C VAL A 217 -11.88 -5.67 -7.05
N ILE A 218 -11.94 -6.95 -7.39
CA ILE A 218 -12.06 -7.46 -8.75
C ILE A 218 -13.43 -8.13 -8.85
N VAL A 219 -14.22 -7.73 -9.84
CA VAL A 219 -15.56 -8.27 -10.09
C VAL A 219 -15.64 -8.82 -11.51
N ASP A 220 -16.06 -10.08 -11.61
CA ASP A 220 -16.32 -10.81 -12.85
C ASP A 220 -15.16 -10.81 -13.86
N ASP A 221 -13.93 -10.66 -13.39
CA ASP A 221 -12.73 -10.48 -14.22
C ASP A 221 -12.76 -9.22 -15.11
N GLU A 222 -13.82 -8.41 -15.08
CA GLU A 222 -14.06 -7.31 -16.00
C GLU A 222 -13.71 -5.93 -15.43
N ILE A 223 -13.96 -5.72 -14.14
CA ILE A 223 -13.75 -4.44 -13.47
C ILE A 223 -12.94 -4.62 -12.19
N GLY A 224 -11.92 -3.77 -12.05
CA GLY A 224 -11.06 -3.70 -10.89
C GLY A 224 -11.14 -2.34 -10.22
N PHE A 225 -11.01 -2.30 -8.89
CA PHE A 225 -10.97 -1.08 -8.10
C PHE A 225 -9.71 -1.07 -7.25
N THR A 226 -9.06 0.10 -7.14
CA THR A 226 -7.96 0.30 -6.18
C THR A 226 -7.79 1.75 -5.76
N GLY A 227 -7.17 2.00 -4.61
CA GLY A 227 -6.88 3.33 -4.09
C GLY A 227 -6.65 3.37 -2.58
N GLY A 228 -7.00 4.48 -1.94
CA GLY A 228 -6.71 4.71 -0.51
C GLY A 228 -7.80 4.29 0.48
N MET A 229 -9.05 4.15 0.02
CA MET A 229 -10.25 3.93 0.84
C MET A 229 -10.34 2.52 1.40
N ASN A 230 -10.42 2.40 2.74
CA ASN A 230 -10.80 1.16 3.43
C ASN A 230 -12.32 1.00 3.50
N VAL A 231 -12.79 -0.09 4.10
CA VAL A 231 -14.22 -0.33 4.39
C VAL A 231 -14.58 0.23 5.78
N GLY A 232 -15.31 1.34 5.82
CA GLY A 232 -15.75 1.98 7.07
C GLY A 232 -16.54 3.27 6.84
N ASP A 233 -17.37 3.63 7.82
CA ASP A 233 -18.29 4.76 7.76
C ASP A 233 -17.55 6.09 7.56
N GLU A 234 -16.33 6.24 8.05
CA GLU A 234 -15.50 7.43 7.90
C GLU A 234 -15.14 7.77 6.43
N TYR A 235 -15.27 6.80 5.53
CA TYR A 235 -15.12 6.98 4.09
C TYR A 235 -16.45 7.23 3.35
N THR A 236 -17.54 7.44 4.09
CA THR A 236 -18.88 7.72 3.54
C THR A 236 -19.43 9.02 4.13
N SER A 237 -20.56 9.47 3.61
CA SER A 237 -21.36 10.56 4.17
C SER A 237 -21.97 10.24 5.54
N ILE A 238 -22.05 8.96 5.93
CA ILE A 238 -22.74 8.49 7.14
C ILE A 238 -21.84 8.61 8.38
N GLY A 239 -20.54 8.35 8.26
CA GLY A 239 -19.64 8.26 9.42
C GLY A 239 -18.87 9.52 9.72
N ARG A 240 -19.10 10.09 10.90
CA ARG A 240 -18.17 11.05 11.50
C ARG A 240 -17.15 10.29 12.33
N ARG A 241 -15.86 10.60 12.14
CA ARG A 241 -14.81 10.23 13.10
C ARG A 241 -15.10 10.85 14.46
N SER A 242 -14.37 10.42 15.48
CA SER A 242 -14.47 10.98 16.85
C SER A 242 -14.21 12.49 16.93
N ASP A 243 -13.49 13.06 15.95
CA ASP A 243 -13.24 14.50 15.79
C ASP A 243 -14.30 15.23 14.94
N GLY A 244 -15.37 14.53 14.54
CA GLY A 244 -16.45 15.08 13.73
C GLY A 244 -16.16 15.16 12.22
N LEU A 245 -14.96 14.76 11.78
CA LEU A 245 -14.53 14.85 10.39
C LEU A 245 -14.74 13.53 9.63
N HIS A 246 -14.77 13.62 8.30
CA HIS A 246 -14.77 12.47 7.40
C HIS A 246 -13.42 12.34 6.68
N PHE A 247 -13.19 11.24 5.99
CA PHE A 247 -12.08 11.11 5.06
C PHE A 247 -12.42 11.63 3.65
N HIS A 248 -11.49 12.39 3.09
CA HIS A 248 -11.45 12.72 1.67
C HIS A 248 -10.33 11.91 1.01
N ASP A 249 -10.70 10.93 0.21
CA ASP A 249 -9.78 9.97 -0.39
C ASP A 249 -10.11 9.77 -1.87
N SER A 250 -9.38 8.90 -2.54
CA SER A 250 -9.58 8.58 -3.96
C SER A 250 -9.43 7.09 -4.22
N HIS A 251 -10.21 6.62 -5.18
CA HIS A 251 -10.07 5.34 -5.84
C HIS A 251 -9.99 5.55 -7.35
N VAL A 252 -9.68 4.47 -8.07
CA VAL A 252 -9.86 4.38 -9.51
C VAL A 252 -10.62 3.09 -9.82
N ALA A 253 -11.59 3.19 -10.72
CA ALA A 253 -12.19 2.03 -11.36
C ALA A 253 -11.48 1.78 -12.69
N LEU A 254 -11.07 0.55 -12.92
CA LEU A 254 -10.32 0.11 -14.09
C LEU A 254 -11.10 -0.96 -14.84
N ARG A 255 -11.14 -0.83 -16.16
CA ARG A 255 -11.61 -1.87 -17.08
C ARG A 255 -10.56 -2.07 -18.18
N GLY A 256 -10.48 -3.30 -18.68
CA GLY A 256 -9.51 -3.70 -19.69
C GLY A 256 -8.35 -4.52 -19.13
N PRO A 257 -7.25 -4.69 -19.89
CA PRO A 257 -6.17 -5.62 -19.56
C PRO A 257 -5.54 -5.45 -18.17
N ALA A 258 -5.50 -4.24 -17.61
CA ALA A 258 -4.91 -3.96 -16.29
C ALA A 258 -5.64 -4.64 -15.13
N VAL A 259 -6.90 -5.07 -15.32
CA VAL A 259 -7.64 -5.84 -14.30
C VAL A 259 -6.97 -7.17 -14.01
N ALA A 260 -6.35 -7.81 -15.01
CA ALA A 260 -5.60 -9.05 -14.81
C ALA A 260 -4.35 -8.85 -13.94
N ASP A 261 -3.70 -7.69 -14.00
CA ASP A 261 -2.56 -7.37 -13.15
C ASP A 261 -2.99 -7.17 -11.68
N LEU A 262 -4.15 -6.53 -11.44
CA LEU A 262 -4.73 -6.43 -10.09
C LEU A 262 -5.11 -7.81 -9.54
N ALA A 263 -5.73 -8.65 -10.37
CA ALA A 263 -6.09 -10.01 -9.99
C ALA A 263 -4.85 -10.88 -9.73
N GLU A 264 -3.75 -10.66 -10.43
CA GLU A 264 -2.47 -11.33 -10.20
C GLU A 264 -1.91 -11.01 -8.80
N ILE A 265 -1.97 -9.74 -8.37
CA ILE A 265 -1.59 -9.33 -7.01
C ILE A 265 -2.47 -10.03 -5.96
N PHE A 266 -3.79 -10.03 -6.17
CA PHE A 266 -4.71 -10.74 -5.29
C PHE A 266 -4.40 -12.24 -5.20
N CYS A 267 -4.09 -12.89 -6.33
CA CYS A 267 -3.71 -14.31 -6.36
C CYS A 267 -2.45 -14.58 -5.52
N GLU A 268 -1.43 -13.72 -5.61
CA GLU A 268 -0.19 -13.85 -4.83
C GLU A 268 -0.47 -13.71 -3.32
N ASP A 269 -1.26 -12.71 -2.92
CA ASP A 269 -1.58 -12.49 -1.52
C ASP A 269 -2.54 -13.56 -0.96
N TRP A 270 -3.47 -14.04 -1.78
CA TRP A 270 -4.35 -15.17 -1.43
C TRP A 270 -3.55 -16.45 -1.24
N GLN A 271 -2.62 -16.76 -2.15
CA GLN A 271 -1.74 -17.92 -2.01
C GLN A 271 -0.90 -17.83 -0.73
N TYR A 272 -0.42 -16.63 -0.39
CA TYR A 272 0.32 -16.41 0.85
C TYR A 272 -0.54 -16.64 2.10
N ALA A 273 -1.77 -16.08 2.13
CA ALA A 273 -2.62 -16.08 3.30
C ALA A 273 -3.42 -17.38 3.47
N ALA A 274 -4.09 -17.84 2.41
CA ALA A 274 -4.97 -19.00 2.41
C ALA A 274 -4.25 -20.32 2.11
N GLU A 275 -2.99 -20.29 1.66
CA GLU A 275 -2.24 -21.47 1.19
C GLU A 275 -2.93 -22.20 0.03
N GLU A 276 -3.72 -21.47 -0.76
CA GLU A 276 -4.45 -21.94 -1.93
C GLU A 276 -3.95 -21.19 -3.17
N THR A 277 -3.47 -21.91 -4.19
CA THR A 277 -3.06 -21.29 -5.45
C THR A 277 -4.28 -21.05 -6.33
N LEU A 278 -4.52 -19.79 -6.67
CA LEU A 278 -5.54 -19.41 -7.65
C LEU A 278 -4.97 -19.37 -9.06
N LYS A 279 -5.81 -19.65 -10.06
CA LYS A 279 -5.46 -19.41 -11.46
C LYS A 279 -5.60 -17.91 -11.75
N PRO A 280 -4.55 -17.23 -12.24
CA PRO A 280 -4.67 -15.86 -12.72
C PRO A 280 -5.71 -15.73 -13.83
N ILE A 281 -6.37 -14.58 -13.90
CA ILE A 281 -7.43 -14.33 -14.88
C ILE A 281 -6.82 -13.92 -16.23
N GLU A 282 -7.43 -14.33 -17.34
CA GLU A 282 -6.99 -13.85 -18.65
C GLU A 282 -7.22 -12.34 -18.78
N PRO A 283 -6.32 -11.60 -19.46
CA PRO A 283 -6.51 -10.17 -19.65
C PRO A 283 -7.83 -9.89 -20.37
N PRO A 284 -8.70 -9.03 -19.83
CA PRO A 284 -9.92 -8.62 -20.52
C PRO A 284 -9.60 -7.91 -21.83
N ALA A 285 -10.58 -7.88 -22.74
CA ALA A 285 -10.44 -7.14 -23.99
C ALA A 285 -10.18 -5.65 -23.72
N PRO A 286 -9.40 -4.97 -24.58
CA PRO A 286 -9.26 -3.51 -24.57
C PRO A 286 -10.61 -2.79 -24.66
N VAL A 287 -10.82 -1.77 -23.83
CA VAL A 287 -12.07 -0.98 -23.75
C VAL A 287 -11.85 0.53 -23.68
N GLY A 288 -10.59 0.98 -23.63
CA GLY A 288 -10.26 2.40 -23.55
C GLY A 288 -8.93 2.74 -24.22
N LYS A 289 -8.38 3.90 -23.88
CA LYS A 289 -7.18 4.46 -24.52
C LYS A 289 -6.00 4.61 -23.54
N CYS A 290 -6.23 4.47 -22.24
CA CYS A 290 -5.21 4.68 -21.23
C CYS A 290 -4.18 3.55 -21.26
N THR A 291 -2.92 3.90 -21.06
CA THR A 291 -1.89 2.93 -20.68
C THR A 291 -1.82 2.88 -19.17
N VAL A 292 -1.91 1.70 -18.57
CA VAL A 292 -1.91 1.51 -17.11
C VAL A 292 -0.83 0.51 -16.73
N ALA A 293 0.02 0.88 -15.79
CA ALA A 293 0.91 -0.04 -15.09
C ALA A 293 0.42 -0.21 -13.66
N ILE A 294 0.15 -1.44 -13.24
CA ILE A 294 -0.15 -1.75 -11.85
C ILE A 294 1.16 -1.94 -11.10
N VAL A 295 1.29 -1.22 -9.98
CA VAL A 295 2.52 -1.09 -9.21
C VAL A 295 2.30 -1.68 -7.81
N PRO A 296 2.59 -2.97 -7.59
CA PRO A 296 2.72 -3.50 -6.24
C PRO A 296 4.08 -3.12 -5.64
N SER A 297 4.07 -2.78 -4.35
CA SER A 297 5.29 -2.80 -3.54
C SER A 297 5.10 -3.56 -2.25
N GLY A 298 6.20 -3.91 -1.61
CA GLY A 298 6.18 -4.65 -0.37
C GLY A 298 7.58 -4.82 0.23
N PRO A 299 7.64 -5.23 1.51
CA PRO A 299 8.89 -5.50 2.20
C PRO A 299 9.66 -6.70 1.60
N ASP A 300 8.99 -7.52 0.78
CA ASP A 300 9.55 -8.65 0.04
C ASP A 300 10.41 -8.25 -1.17
N GLN A 301 10.36 -6.98 -1.59
CA GLN A 301 11.18 -6.44 -2.67
C GLN A 301 12.53 -5.93 -2.17
N VAL A 302 13.59 -6.06 -2.98
CA VAL A 302 14.92 -5.51 -2.67
C VAL A 302 14.90 -3.98 -2.68
N HIS A 303 14.22 -3.42 -3.67
CA HIS A 303 13.97 -1.99 -3.82
C HIS A 303 12.45 -1.78 -3.84
N ASN A 304 11.97 -0.79 -3.10
CA ASN A 304 10.53 -0.50 -3.05
C ASN A 304 10.10 0.21 -4.34
N ALA A 305 9.13 -0.37 -5.05
CA ALA A 305 8.65 0.15 -6.32
C ALA A 305 8.07 1.57 -6.21
N HIS A 306 7.20 1.84 -5.23
CA HIS A 306 6.59 3.17 -5.07
C HIS A 306 7.62 4.24 -4.76
N ALA A 307 8.61 3.96 -3.90
CA ALA A 307 9.67 4.91 -3.58
C ALA A 307 10.47 5.32 -4.83
N LEU A 308 10.89 4.35 -5.66
CA LEU A 308 11.63 4.65 -6.88
C LEU A 308 10.75 5.33 -7.94
N ILE A 309 9.50 4.90 -8.09
CA ILE A 309 8.58 5.52 -9.05
C ILE A 309 8.29 6.97 -8.66
N TYR A 310 8.02 7.25 -7.38
CA TYR A 310 7.82 8.62 -6.89
C TYR A 310 9.07 9.47 -7.09
N PHE A 311 10.25 8.93 -6.78
CA PHE A 311 11.51 9.63 -7.02
C PHE A 311 11.72 9.95 -8.51
N THR A 312 11.66 8.94 -9.38
CA THR A 312 11.87 9.08 -10.83
C THR A 312 10.87 10.03 -11.46
N ALA A 313 9.62 9.98 -11.00
CA ALA A 313 8.57 10.87 -11.43
C ALA A 313 8.89 12.34 -11.16
N VAL A 314 9.23 12.65 -9.92
CA VAL A 314 9.61 14.01 -9.52
C VAL A 314 10.89 14.44 -10.22
N ALA A 315 11.87 13.54 -10.31
CA ALA A 315 13.16 13.81 -10.95
C ALA A 315 13.04 14.06 -12.45
N THR A 316 12.05 13.49 -13.15
CA THR A 316 11.86 13.64 -14.60
C THR A 316 10.76 14.64 -14.98
N ALA A 317 9.99 15.15 -14.01
CA ALA A 317 8.94 16.14 -14.22
C ALA A 317 9.46 17.42 -14.90
N ARG A 318 8.67 17.97 -15.83
CA ARG A 318 9.04 19.14 -16.64
C ARG A 318 8.19 20.38 -16.40
N ARG A 319 6.94 20.22 -15.94
CA ARG A 319 5.95 21.29 -15.81
C ARG A 319 5.36 21.36 -14.41
N ARG A 320 4.86 20.24 -13.87
CA ARG A 320 4.24 20.23 -12.54
C ARG A 320 4.38 18.87 -11.83
N VAL A 321 4.40 18.93 -10.51
CA VAL A 321 4.24 17.78 -9.62
C VAL A 321 3.21 18.17 -8.56
N TRP A 322 2.02 17.58 -8.62
CA TRP A 322 0.99 17.78 -7.60
C TRP A 322 0.78 16.50 -6.84
N LEU A 323 1.05 16.52 -5.54
CA LEU A 323 1.05 15.33 -4.69
C LEU A 323 0.10 15.52 -3.51
N ALA A 324 -0.75 14.55 -3.26
CA ALA A 324 -1.56 14.44 -2.05
C ALA A 324 -1.18 13.17 -1.28
N SER A 325 -0.98 13.32 0.03
CA SER A 325 -0.71 12.20 0.92
C SER A 325 -1.18 12.53 2.34
N PRO A 326 -1.85 11.62 3.07
CA PRO A 326 -2.19 11.86 4.48
C PRO A 326 -0.95 11.89 5.36
N TYR A 327 0.03 11.04 5.06
CA TYR A 327 1.24 10.88 5.86
C TYR A 327 2.44 11.19 4.98
N PHE A 328 3.08 12.32 5.29
CA PHE A 328 4.22 12.82 4.54
C PHE A 328 5.43 12.85 5.46
N VAL A 329 6.17 11.76 5.48
CA VAL A 329 7.44 11.60 6.19
C VAL A 329 8.45 11.01 5.20
N PRO A 330 8.80 11.79 4.15
CA PRO A 330 9.61 11.31 3.04
C PRO A 330 11.01 10.91 3.50
N ASP A 331 11.65 10.03 2.71
CA ASP A 331 13.07 9.78 2.86
C ASP A 331 13.90 10.93 2.25
N PRO A 332 15.20 11.05 2.59
CA PRO A 332 16.02 12.14 2.09
C PRO A 332 16.09 12.25 0.55
N PRO A 333 16.17 11.14 -0.23
CA PRO A 333 16.09 11.21 -1.68
C PRO A 333 14.83 11.88 -2.21
N MET A 334 13.66 11.59 -1.63
CA MET A 334 12.40 12.20 -2.04
C MET A 334 12.37 13.71 -1.72
N VAL A 335 12.89 14.13 -0.56
CA VAL A 335 13.02 15.56 -0.21
C VAL A 335 13.88 16.30 -1.23
N GLN A 336 15.06 15.75 -1.55
CA GLN A 336 15.98 16.36 -2.51
C GLN A 336 15.41 16.38 -3.93
N ALA A 337 14.65 15.35 -4.34
CA ALA A 337 13.98 15.34 -5.63
C ALA A 337 12.93 16.47 -5.73
N LEU A 338 12.10 16.67 -4.70
CA LEU A 338 11.08 17.72 -4.68
C LEU A 338 11.70 19.12 -4.76
N ILE A 339 12.75 19.38 -3.97
CA ILE A 339 13.48 20.65 -4.00
C ILE A 339 14.15 20.86 -5.36
N SER A 340 14.83 19.83 -5.89
CA SER A 340 15.46 19.89 -7.21
C SER A 340 14.45 20.22 -8.31
N ALA A 341 13.28 19.58 -8.30
CA ALA A 341 12.22 19.87 -9.26
C ALA A 341 11.75 21.33 -9.17
N ALA A 342 11.48 21.83 -7.96
CA ALA A 342 11.06 23.22 -7.76
C ALA A 342 12.12 24.23 -8.22
N LEU A 343 13.40 24.00 -7.90
CA LEU A 343 14.52 24.85 -8.34
C LEU A 343 14.74 24.84 -9.86
N ARG A 344 14.35 23.77 -10.56
CA ARG A 344 14.32 23.70 -12.03
C ARG A 344 13.14 24.47 -12.65
N GLY A 345 12.26 25.07 -11.83
CA GLY A 345 11.08 25.81 -12.29
C GLY A 345 9.83 24.95 -12.48
N VAL A 346 9.83 23.69 -12.01
CA VAL A 346 8.63 22.83 -12.02
C VAL A 346 7.65 23.32 -10.95
N ASP A 347 6.36 23.39 -11.26
CA ASP A 347 5.32 23.70 -10.28
C ASP A 347 5.10 22.52 -9.31
N VAL A 348 5.80 22.54 -8.18
CA VAL A 348 5.67 21.52 -7.13
C VAL A 348 4.66 21.97 -6.07
N ARG A 349 3.55 21.22 -5.94
CA ARG A 349 2.51 21.44 -4.92
C ARG A 349 2.26 20.19 -4.11
N LEU A 350 2.29 20.34 -2.80
CA LEU A 350 1.97 19.30 -1.83
C LEU A 350 0.64 19.65 -1.16
N LEU A 351 -0.34 18.76 -1.24
CA LEU A 351 -1.61 18.86 -0.54
C LEU A 351 -1.60 17.90 0.65
N MET A 352 -1.63 18.44 1.85
CA MET A 352 -1.48 17.73 3.13
C MET A 352 -2.72 17.89 4.00
N PRO A 353 -3.02 16.99 4.94
CA PRO A 353 -4.13 17.16 5.85
C PRO A 353 -3.88 18.27 6.89
N ALA A 354 -4.81 19.21 7.04
CA ALA A 354 -4.81 20.12 8.18
C ALA A 354 -5.04 19.36 9.49
N HIS A 355 -6.02 18.45 9.47
CA HIS A 355 -6.43 17.59 10.59
C HIS A 355 -5.94 16.16 10.39
N ASN A 356 -5.34 15.55 11.41
CA ASN A 356 -4.74 14.22 11.34
C ASN A 356 -5.38 13.30 12.41
N ASP A 357 -5.71 12.06 12.08
CA ASP A 357 -5.97 10.99 13.07
C ASP A 357 -4.81 10.80 14.02
N LEU A 358 -3.61 10.73 13.46
CA LEU A 358 -2.39 10.58 14.21
C LEU A 358 -1.70 11.94 14.28
N ARG A 359 -2.01 12.72 15.32
CA ARG A 359 -1.42 14.07 15.53
C ARG A 359 0.11 14.07 15.45
N ILE A 360 0.75 13.03 15.96
CA ILE A 360 2.21 12.86 15.88
C ILE A 360 2.74 12.77 14.45
N VAL A 361 1.99 12.13 13.55
CA VAL A 361 2.34 12.07 12.12
C VAL A 361 2.17 13.45 11.49
N GLY A 362 1.13 14.20 11.87
CA GLY A 362 0.94 15.59 11.45
C GLY A 362 2.07 16.53 11.91
N TRP A 363 2.65 16.30 13.10
CA TRP A 363 3.83 17.04 13.58
C TRP A 363 5.10 16.63 12.83
N ALA A 364 5.29 15.33 12.60
CA ALA A 364 6.41 14.81 11.81
C ALA A 364 6.39 15.33 10.37
N ALA A 365 5.22 15.44 9.74
CA ALA A 365 5.12 16.02 8.41
C ALA A 365 5.54 17.49 8.38
N ARG A 366 5.07 18.28 9.37
CA ARG A 366 5.38 19.72 9.48
C ARG A 366 6.86 20.01 9.73
N SER A 367 7.64 19.08 10.26
CA SER A 367 9.09 19.28 10.41
C SER A 367 9.83 19.41 9.07
N TYR A 368 9.26 18.90 7.97
CA TYR A 368 9.83 19.02 6.62
C TYR A 368 9.42 20.30 5.89
N TYR A 369 8.39 21.02 6.38
CA TYR A 369 7.79 22.12 5.62
C TYR A 369 8.76 23.27 5.41
N ALA A 370 9.51 23.65 6.44
CA ALA A 370 10.45 24.77 6.37
C ALA A 370 11.53 24.54 5.29
N GLU A 371 12.09 23.34 5.21
CA GLU A 371 13.10 22.98 4.20
C GLU A 371 12.51 23.02 2.79
N LEU A 372 11.36 22.37 2.60
CA LEU A 372 10.69 22.29 1.30
C LEU A 372 10.24 23.67 0.78
N ILE A 373 9.66 24.50 1.65
CA ILE A 373 9.20 25.84 1.30
C ILE A 373 10.39 26.72 0.89
N ARG A 374 11.51 26.66 1.62
CA ARG A 374 12.75 27.37 1.22
C ARG A 374 13.28 26.87 -0.13
N GLY A 375 13.08 25.59 -0.44
CA GLY A 375 13.40 24.98 -1.73
C GLY A 375 12.42 25.31 -2.87
N GLY A 376 11.42 26.17 -2.65
CA GLY A 376 10.45 26.58 -3.67
C GLY A 376 9.21 25.68 -3.80
N VAL A 377 9.08 24.66 -2.95
CA VAL A 377 7.90 23.79 -2.93
C VAL A 377 6.73 24.50 -2.25
N ARG A 378 5.54 24.42 -2.86
CA ARG A 378 4.31 25.00 -2.29
C ARG A 378 3.54 23.93 -1.51
N ILE A 379 3.18 24.24 -0.27
CA ILE A 379 2.45 23.32 0.60
C ILE A 379 1.08 23.93 0.93
N PHE A 380 0.03 23.13 0.78
CA PHE A 380 -1.35 23.48 1.05
C PHE A 380 -1.93 22.48 2.05
N GLU A 381 -2.61 22.97 3.08
CA GLU A 381 -3.32 22.11 4.03
C GLU A 381 -4.82 22.06 3.69
N TYR A 382 -5.33 20.85 3.45
CA TYR A 382 -6.73 20.60 3.20
C TYR A 382 -7.52 20.64 4.52
N GLN A 383 -8.39 21.63 4.63
CA GLN A 383 -9.20 21.94 5.81
C GLN A 383 -10.54 21.17 5.90
N PRO A 384 -11.33 21.00 4.81
CA PRO A 384 -12.72 20.56 4.95
C PRO A 384 -12.94 19.15 5.52
N ALA A 385 -11.93 18.28 5.45
CA ALA A 385 -11.98 16.91 5.93
C ALA A 385 -10.56 16.42 6.21
N MET A 386 -10.40 15.22 6.77
CA MET A 386 -9.07 14.59 6.81
C MET A 386 -8.73 14.08 5.41
N LEU A 387 -7.71 14.67 4.80
CA LEU A 387 -7.21 14.25 3.49
C LEU A 387 -6.49 12.91 3.61
N HIS A 388 -7.11 11.86 3.08
CA HIS A 388 -6.57 10.50 3.07
C HIS A 388 -6.16 10.04 1.66
N ALA A 389 -6.31 10.87 0.62
CA ALA A 389 -5.90 10.54 -0.74
C ALA A 389 -4.39 10.31 -0.85
N LYS A 390 -3.98 9.24 -1.56
CA LYS A 390 -2.60 9.01 -1.99
C LYS A 390 -2.51 9.04 -3.49
N ARG A 391 -2.22 10.23 -4.02
CA ARG A 391 -2.16 10.44 -5.47
C ARG A 391 -1.10 11.45 -5.84
N MET A 392 -0.56 11.28 -7.03
CA MET A 392 0.37 12.23 -7.61
C MET A 392 0.05 12.40 -9.08
N VAL A 393 0.05 13.65 -9.53
CA VAL A 393 -0.10 14.05 -10.93
C VAL A 393 1.20 14.67 -11.37
N VAL A 394 1.76 14.20 -12.48
CA VAL A 394 3.00 14.72 -13.04
C VAL A 394 2.75 15.22 -14.46
N ASP A 395 3.10 16.48 -14.68
CA ASP A 395 2.85 17.20 -15.91
C ASP A 395 1.37 17.08 -16.34
N GLN A 396 1.09 16.98 -17.63
CA GLN A 396 -0.25 16.68 -18.17
C GLN A 396 -0.24 15.29 -18.82
N ARG A 397 0.54 14.37 -18.25
CA ARG A 397 0.92 13.14 -18.97
C ARG A 397 0.50 11.89 -18.22
N TRP A 398 0.63 11.89 -16.91
CA TRP A 398 0.28 10.71 -16.12
C TRP A 398 -0.04 11.05 -14.66
N SER A 399 -0.74 10.12 -14.03
CA SER A 399 -1.11 10.15 -12.61
C SER A 399 -0.89 8.79 -11.96
N ILE A 400 -0.70 8.77 -10.65
CA ILE A 400 -0.74 7.54 -9.86
C ILE A 400 -1.76 7.68 -8.73
N VAL A 401 -2.62 6.67 -8.57
CA VAL A 401 -3.60 6.56 -7.48
C VAL A 401 -3.41 5.21 -6.81
N GLY A 402 -3.35 5.17 -5.48
CA GLY A 402 -3.10 3.92 -4.79
C GLY A 402 -3.20 4.00 -3.27
N SER A 403 -2.57 3.03 -2.61
CA SER A 403 -2.58 2.89 -1.16
C SER A 403 -1.33 3.45 -0.46
N ALA A 404 -0.23 3.62 -1.20
CA ALA A 404 1.08 4.00 -0.65
C ALA A 404 1.12 5.48 -0.22
N ASN A 405 1.47 5.74 1.04
CA ASN A 405 1.80 7.07 1.53
C ASN A 405 3.23 7.48 1.11
N VAL A 406 3.55 8.76 1.22
CA VAL A 406 4.94 9.24 1.09
C VAL A 406 5.60 9.18 2.47
N ASP A 407 5.74 7.97 2.99
CA ASP A 407 6.38 7.73 4.28
C ASP A 407 7.27 6.48 4.29
N ILE A 408 8.13 6.39 5.30
CA ILE A 408 9.05 5.26 5.49
C ILE A 408 8.28 3.94 5.67
N ARG A 409 7.03 3.98 6.17
CA ARG A 409 6.24 2.79 6.44
C ARG A 409 5.74 2.14 5.16
N SER A 410 5.14 2.90 4.25
CA SER A 410 4.76 2.46 2.90
C SER A 410 5.99 2.08 2.07
N PHE A 411 7.11 2.79 2.23
CA PHE A 411 8.33 2.48 1.47
C PHE A 411 9.14 1.28 1.99
N ARG A 412 8.84 0.73 3.18
CA ARG A 412 9.66 -0.36 3.75
C ARG A 412 8.91 -1.49 4.41
N LEU A 413 7.72 -1.25 4.95
CA LEU A 413 7.07 -2.18 5.89
C LEU A 413 5.72 -2.70 5.38
N ASN A 414 4.98 -1.89 4.64
CA ASN A 414 3.67 -2.28 4.14
C ASN A 414 3.75 -2.89 2.74
N PHE A 415 2.84 -3.83 2.47
CA PHE A 415 2.47 -4.17 1.10
C PHE A 415 1.49 -3.11 0.59
N GLU A 416 1.79 -2.53 -0.57
CA GLU A 416 1.01 -1.44 -1.17
C GLU A 416 0.72 -1.77 -2.64
N VAL A 417 -0.23 -1.04 -3.22
CA VAL A 417 -0.58 -1.11 -4.64
C VAL A 417 -0.90 0.29 -5.17
N GLY A 418 -0.59 0.55 -6.43
CA GLY A 418 -1.02 1.75 -7.13
C GLY A 418 -1.25 1.50 -8.61
N ALA A 419 -2.16 2.25 -9.20
CA ALA A 419 -2.38 2.30 -10.64
C ALA A 419 -1.67 3.53 -11.20
N LEU A 420 -0.61 3.32 -11.97
CA LEU A 420 0.11 4.34 -12.71
C LEU A 420 -0.54 4.49 -14.09
N ILE A 421 -1.22 5.59 -14.32
CA ILE A 421 -2.13 5.83 -15.44
C ILE A 421 -1.53 6.90 -16.34
N PHE A 422 -1.22 6.51 -17.58
CA PHE A 422 -0.71 7.37 -18.64
C PHE A 422 -1.85 7.75 -19.57
N ASP A 423 -2.43 8.90 -19.28
CA ASP A 423 -3.50 9.51 -20.06
C ASP A 423 -3.59 11.01 -19.69
N GLY A 424 -3.61 11.87 -20.71
CA GLY A 424 -3.60 13.32 -20.52
C GLY A 424 -4.92 13.87 -20.00
N GLU A 425 -6.05 13.27 -20.39
CA GLU A 425 -7.39 13.67 -19.92
C GLU A 425 -7.57 13.27 -18.45
N PHE A 426 -7.18 12.05 -18.09
CA PHE A 426 -7.17 11.58 -16.70
C PHE A 426 -6.27 12.45 -15.81
N ALA A 427 -5.10 12.87 -16.31
CA ALA A 427 -4.18 13.74 -15.56
C ALA A 427 -4.66 15.21 -15.47
N ALA A 428 -5.65 15.61 -16.27
CA ALA A 428 -6.22 16.95 -16.22
C ALA A 428 -7.38 17.05 -15.23
N GLY A 429 -8.13 15.97 -15.01
CA GLY A 429 -9.21 15.85 -14.00
C GLY A 429 -8.70 15.58 -12.59
#